data_AF-A0A8J8EZ18-F1
#
_entry.id   AF-A0A8J8EZ18-F1
#
_cell.length_a   1.000
_cell.length_b   1.000
_cell.length_c   1.000
_cell.angle_alpha   90.00
_cell.angle_beta   90.00
_cell.angle_gamma   90.00
#
_symmetry.space_group_name_H-M   'P 1'
#
loop_
_entity.id
_entity.type
_entity.pdbx_description
1 polymer ?
#
loop_
_entity_poly.entity_id
_entity_poly.type
_entity_poly.pdbx_seq_one_letter_code
_entity_poly.pdbx_strand_id
1 'polypeptide(L)'
;MLECFESELVSFVMRFFQFLSVNIPILIARYFVDTGKMYIFEVFIWSLYDLLFQLTDKVLNSYSSYHNDRVRTAMIFSINIKGRSRGSEFSASPLVPHESLGKLVSNKLSSNNVLLITRTHPKLVFKIFRDSKGHLNVVWLSDVEDENSVNPRALYRLEALVENELSKRRSVLVFDGIEYLIIENGLTGTLKFLGKVRDMAALHDSEMYISVSDALGPKEQALIRRVLGLP
;
A
#
# COMPACT_ATOMS: atom_id res chain seq x y z
N MET A 1 16.38 -18.23 9.89
CA MET A 1 17.79 -18.04 9.45
C MET A 1 18.00 -16.66 8.82
N LEU A 2 17.04 -16.11 8.05
CA LEU A 2 17.11 -14.73 7.52
C LEU A 2 16.88 -13.63 8.59
N GLU A 3 16.05 -13.87 9.61
CA GLU A 3 15.81 -12.88 10.68
C GLU A 3 17.04 -12.62 11.59
N CYS A 4 17.93 -13.60 11.77
CA CYS A 4 19.19 -13.40 12.49
C CYS A 4 20.18 -12.50 11.73
N PHE A 5 20.15 -12.53 10.40
CA PHE A 5 21.09 -11.76 9.57
C PHE A 5 20.73 -10.26 9.54
N GLU A 6 19.45 -9.93 9.66
CA GLU A 6 18.95 -8.54 9.64
C GLU A 6 19.23 -7.79 10.95
N SER A 7 19.13 -8.45 12.11
CA SER A 7 19.45 -7.83 13.41
C SER A 7 20.94 -7.53 13.57
N GLU A 8 21.80 -8.36 13.00
CA GLU A 8 23.25 -8.13 13.03
C GLU A 8 23.65 -6.94 12.17
N LEU A 9 23.01 -6.74 11.02
CA LEU A 9 23.36 -5.66 10.09
C LEU A 9 22.98 -4.27 10.62
N VAL A 10 21.81 -4.14 11.26
CA VAL A 10 21.39 -2.88 11.90
C VAL A 10 22.25 -2.58 13.13
N SER A 11 22.53 -3.59 13.96
CA SER A 11 23.45 -3.45 15.10
C SER A 11 24.86 -3.09 14.63
N PHE A 12 25.34 -3.67 13.53
CA PHE A 12 26.62 -3.36 12.93
C PHE A 12 26.68 -1.92 12.43
N VAL A 13 25.66 -1.44 11.70
CA VAL A 13 25.60 -0.05 11.21
C VAL A 13 25.57 0.95 12.36
N MET A 14 24.79 0.69 13.41
CA MET A 14 24.73 1.58 14.58
C MET A 14 26.04 1.58 15.38
N ARG A 15 26.65 0.41 15.59
CA ARG A 15 27.97 0.31 16.26
C ARG A 15 29.07 0.94 15.43
N PHE A 16 29.01 0.81 14.10
CA PHE A 16 29.97 1.42 13.18
C PHE A 16 29.83 2.95 13.21
N PHE A 17 28.62 3.48 13.21
CA PHE A 17 28.38 4.92 13.34
C PHE A 17 28.87 5.47 14.67
N GLN A 18 28.60 4.77 15.77
CA GLN A 18 29.07 5.14 17.11
C GLN A 18 30.60 5.02 17.25
N PHE A 19 31.22 4.03 16.59
CA PHE A 19 32.66 3.90 16.51
C PHE A 19 33.28 5.06 15.73
N LEU A 20 32.71 5.44 14.58
CA LEU A 20 33.18 6.55 13.77
C LEU A 20 33.01 7.89 14.51
N SER A 21 31.88 8.12 15.17
CA SER A 21 31.62 9.38 15.88
C SER A 21 32.57 9.62 17.06
N VAL A 22 33.09 8.56 17.68
CA VAL A 22 34.01 8.65 18.82
C VAL A 22 35.47 8.66 18.37
N ASN A 23 35.85 7.83 17.39
CA ASN A 23 37.25 7.67 17.00
C ASN A 23 37.73 8.67 15.95
N ILE A 24 36.85 9.15 15.06
CA ILE A 24 37.22 10.16 14.05
C ILE A 24 37.70 11.45 14.73
N PRO A 25 37.01 12.04 15.74
CA PRO A 25 37.51 13.24 16.41
C PRO A 25 38.87 13.04 17.10
N ILE A 26 39.12 11.85 17.66
CA ILE A 26 40.39 11.52 18.34
C ILE A 26 41.51 11.37 17.31
N LEU A 27 41.26 10.72 16.17
CA LEU A 27 42.23 10.56 15.09
C LEU A 27 42.58 11.92 14.45
N ILE A 28 41.58 12.79 14.30
CA ILE A 28 41.72 14.16 13.80
C ILE A 28 42.52 15.02 14.78
N ALA A 29 42.23 14.93 16.08
CA ALA A 29 42.99 15.65 17.12
C ALA A 29 44.46 15.22 17.16
N ARG A 30 44.75 13.93 16.90
CA ARG A 30 46.12 13.40 16.84
C ARG A 30 46.85 13.84 15.57
N TYR A 31 46.18 13.84 14.41
CA TYR A 31 46.75 14.31 13.14
C TYR A 31 46.97 15.83 13.10
N PHE A 32 46.17 16.59 13.86
CA PHE A 32 46.25 18.04 14.02
C PHE A 32 47.55 18.50 14.71
N VAL A 33 48.05 17.73 15.67
CA VAL A 33 49.31 18.04 16.39
C VAL A 33 50.53 17.96 15.46
N ASP A 34 50.47 17.15 14.40
CA ASP A 34 51.63 16.84 13.57
C ASP A 34 51.79 17.70 12.29
N THR A 35 50.74 18.36 11.78
CA THR A 35 50.77 18.90 10.39
C THR A 35 50.32 20.34 10.17
N GLY A 36 49.70 21.02 11.16
CA GLY A 36 49.45 22.48 11.12
C GLY A 36 48.59 23.03 9.96
N LYS A 37 47.94 22.18 9.17
CA LYS A 37 47.13 22.59 7.99
C LYS A 37 45.63 22.53 8.29
N MET A 38 45.06 23.67 8.69
CA MET A 38 43.66 23.77 9.15
C MET A 38 42.62 23.77 8.01
N TYR A 39 42.91 24.45 6.90
CA TYR A 39 41.86 24.81 5.92
C TYR A 39 41.44 23.71 4.93
N ILE A 40 42.36 22.81 4.54
CA ILE A 40 42.04 21.74 3.57
C ILE A 40 41.22 20.62 4.24
N PHE A 41 41.37 20.47 5.56
CA PHE A 41 40.75 19.39 6.32
C PHE A 41 39.29 19.69 6.69
N GLU A 42 38.95 20.94 7.01
CA GLU A 42 37.55 21.31 7.24
C GLU A 42 36.69 21.05 6.00
N VAL A 43 37.14 21.46 4.82
CA VAL A 43 36.39 21.28 3.57
C VAL A 43 36.15 19.79 3.28
N PHE A 44 37.13 18.95 3.56
CA PHE A 44 37.00 17.50 3.38
C PHE A 44 36.04 16.87 4.39
N ILE A 45 36.08 17.33 5.65
CA ILE A 45 35.17 16.87 6.71
C ILE A 45 33.72 17.24 6.37
N TRP A 46 33.45 18.48 5.98
CA TRP A 46 32.12 18.90 5.56
C TRP A 46 31.62 18.12 4.34
N SER A 47 32.48 17.88 3.34
CA SER A 47 32.13 17.05 2.19
C SER A 47 31.83 15.60 2.55
N LEU A 48 32.53 15.04 3.55
CA LEU A 48 32.28 13.68 4.04
C LEU A 48 30.98 13.61 4.84
N TYR A 49 30.69 14.63 5.66
CA TYR A 49 29.42 14.74 6.37
C TYR A 49 28.25 14.91 5.41
N ASP A 50 28.39 15.67 4.33
CA ASP A 50 27.34 15.81 3.31
C ASP A 50 27.10 14.50 2.57
N LEU A 51 28.15 13.76 2.23
CA LEU A 51 28.02 12.44 1.59
C LEU A 51 27.37 11.42 2.54
N LEU A 52 27.78 11.42 3.82
CA LEU A 52 27.16 10.61 4.85
C LEU A 52 25.71 11.02 5.07
N PHE A 53 25.39 12.31 5.09
CA PHE A 53 24.03 12.83 5.25
C PHE A 53 23.16 12.39 4.07
N GLN A 54 23.63 12.54 2.83
CA GLN A 54 22.91 12.08 1.63
C GLN A 54 22.71 10.57 1.59
N LEU A 55 23.68 9.79 2.07
CA LEU A 55 23.54 8.34 2.21
C LEU A 55 22.56 7.99 3.33
N THR A 56 22.63 8.67 4.48
CA THR A 56 21.68 8.48 5.57
C THR A 56 20.28 8.93 5.19
N ASP A 57 20.10 9.94 4.34
CA ASP A 57 18.81 10.48 3.92
C ASP A 57 18.22 9.67 2.76
N LYS A 58 19.03 9.10 1.87
CA LYS A 58 18.58 8.07 0.92
C LYS A 58 18.20 6.78 1.63
N VAL A 59 18.97 6.38 2.64
CA VAL A 59 18.64 5.24 3.50
C VAL A 59 17.41 5.59 4.33
N LEU A 60 17.30 6.75 4.99
CA LEU A 60 16.14 7.17 5.79
C LEU A 60 14.89 7.39 4.95
N ASN A 61 14.96 7.88 3.72
CA ASN A 61 13.79 8.03 2.84
C ASN A 61 13.39 6.68 2.25
N SER A 62 14.36 5.81 1.97
CA SER A 62 14.09 4.40 1.69
C SER A 62 13.62 3.62 2.93
N TYR A 63 13.86 4.09 4.15
CA TYR A 63 13.42 3.50 5.42
C TYR A 63 12.10 4.11 5.92
N SER A 64 11.82 5.39 5.70
CA SER A 64 10.57 6.07 6.10
C SER A 64 9.40 5.57 5.24
N SER A 65 9.67 5.35 3.94
CA SER A 65 8.73 4.70 3.02
C SER A 65 8.63 3.18 3.21
N TYR A 66 9.50 2.53 4.01
CA TYR A 66 9.49 1.06 4.24
C TYR A 66 9.16 0.65 5.69
N HIS A 67 9.43 1.50 6.68
CA HIS A 67 9.41 1.16 8.11
C HIS A 67 8.13 1.65 8.79
N ASN A 68 7.42 2.64 8.23
CA ASN A 68 6.09 3.02 8.73
C ASN A 68 5.04 1.94 8.36
N ASP A 69 5.21 1.29 7.22
CA ASP A 69 4.35 0.19 6.78
C ASP A 69 4.74 -1.14 7.44
N ARG A 70 6.03 -1.45 7.61
CA ARG A 70 6.44 -2.74 8.16
C ARG A 70 6.52 -2.86 9.66
N VAL A 71 6.74 -1.84 10.48
CA VAL A 71 6.73 -2.04 11.95
C VAL A 71 5.34 -2.02 12.55
N ARG A 72 4.38 -1.31 11.95
CA ARG A 72 2.96 -1.52 12.26
C ARG A 72 2.50 -2.89 11.78
N THR A 73 2.84 -3.27 10.55
CA THR A 73 2.46 -4.59 10.02
C THR A 73 3.16 -5.74 10.76
N ALA A 74 4.44 -5.64 11.13
CA ALA A 74 5.20 -6.68 11.83
C ALA A 74 4.94 -6.72 13.35
N MET A 75 4.58 -5.61 14.01
CA MET A 75 4.05 -5.68 15.38
C MET A 75 2.67 -6.35 15.41
N ILE A 76 1.78 -6.01 14.47
CA ILE A 76 0.48 -6.68 14.31
C ILE A 76 0.70 -8.16 13.93
N PHE A 77 1.71 -8.46 13.11
CA PHE A 77 2.04 -9.82 12.71
C PHE A 77 2.57 -10.64 13.89
N SER A 78 3.57 -10.15 14.65
CA SER A 78 4.21 -10.90 15.74
C SER A 78 3.32 -11.12 16.96
N ILE A 79 2.35 -10.22 17.23
CA ILE A 79 1.36 -10.44 18.29
C ILE A 79 0.38 -11.57 17.89
N ASN A 80 0.11 -11.76 16.59
CA ASN A 80 -0.88 -12.73 16.12
C ASN A 80 -0.32 -14.15 15.85
N ILE A 81 1.00 -14.34 15.75
CA ILE A 81 1.58 -15.69 15.46
C ILE A 81 1.66 -16.62 16.68
N LYS A 82 1.17 -16.21 17.86
CA LYS A 82 1.00 -17.12 19.01
C LYS A 82 -0.40 -17.73 19.11
N GLY A 83 -1.33 -17.32 18.24
CA GLY A 83 -2.66 -17.90 18.13
C GLY A 83 -2.71 -18.93 17.00
N ARG A 84 -2.37 -20.19 17.29
CA ARG A 84 -2.78 -21.30 16.43
C ARG A 84 -4.30 -21.37 16.45
N SER A 85 -4.97 -20.78 15.46
CA SER A 85 -6.40 -20.97 15.22
C SER A 85 -6.66 -21.05 13.73
N ARG A 86 -7.48 -22.07 13.42
CA ARG A 86 -7.91 -22.57 12.12
C ARG A 86 -8.29 -21.46 11.14
N GLY A 87 -8.01 -21.70 9.86
CA GLY A 87 -8.39 -20.80 8.78
C GLY A 87 -9.88 -20.48 8.77
N SER A 88 -10.19 -19.18 8.88
CA SER A 88 -11.42 -18.50 8.41
C SER A 88 -11.48 -17.10 9.02
N GLU A 89 -10.61 -16.15 8.63
CA GLU A 89 -10.74 -14.75 9.11
C GLU A 89 -11.22 -13.77 8.04
N PHE A 90 -11.16 -14.11 6.75
CA PHE A 90 -11.85 -13.34 5.70
C PHE A 90 -13.20 -13.98 5.37
N SER A 91 -14.04 -14.12 6.40
CA SER A 91 -15.46 -14.44 6.22
C SER A 91 -16.29 -13.19 6.47
N ALA A 92 -16.95 -12.73 5.39
CA ALA A 92 -18.24 -12.06 5.37
C ALA A 92 -18.37 -10.55 5.71
N SER A 93 -17.33 -9.71 5.55
CA SER A 93 -17.58 -8.26 5.39
C SER A 93 -17.08 -7.74 4.03
N PRO A 94 -17.99 -7.35 3.12
CA PRO A 94 -17.68 -6.59 1.91
C PRO A 94 -16.91 -5.29 2.16
N LEU A 95 -16.93 -4.72 3.37
CA LEU A 95 -16.11 -3.56 3.71
C LEU A 95 -14.79 -4.01 4.33
N VAL A 96 -13.71 -3.57 3.70
CA VAL A 96 -12.34 -3.95 4.07
C VAL A 96 -11.56 -2.68 4.39
N PRO A 97 -10.85 -2.62 5.52
CA PRO A 97 -9.96 -1.50 5.81
C PRO A 97 -8.88 -1.35 4.72
N HIS A 98 -8.56 -0.11 4.33
CA HIS A 98 -7.63 0.17 3.25
C HIS A 98 -6.26 -0.52 3.44
N GLU A 99 -5.73 -0.58 4.66
CA GLU A 99 -4.48 -1.24 4.99
C GLU A 99 -4.48 -2.77 4.76
N SER A 100 -5.66 -3.38 4.75
CA SER A 100 -5.84 -4.83 4.53
C SER A 100 -6.07 -5.19 3.06
N LEU A 101 -6.30 -4.20 2.19
CA LEU A 101 -6.64 -4.38 0.78
C LEU A 101 -5.61 -5.24 0.03
N GLY A 102 -4.32 -4.95 0.20
CA GLY A 102 -3.26 -5.69 -0.49
C GLY A 102 -3.26 -7.19 -0.15
N LYS A 103 -3.55 -7.54 1.11
CA LYS A 103 -3.64 -8.93 1.56
C LYS A 103 -4.86 -9.63 0.98
N LEU A 104 -6.00 -8.93 0.94
CA LEU A 104 -7.25 -9.43 0.34
C LEU A 104 -7.04 -9.76 -1.14
N VAL A 105 -6.53 -8.79 -1.92
CA VAL A 105 -6.32 -8.95 -3.36
C VAL A 105 -5.36 -10.11 -3.64
N SER A 106 -4.22 -10.17 -2.93
CA SER A 106 -3.24 -11.24 -3.09
C SER A 106 -3.81 -12.62 -2.78
N ASN A 107 -4.66 -12.74 -1.75
CA ASN A 107 -5.34 -13.99 -1.41
C ASN A 107 -6.32 -14.41 -2.52
N LYS A 108 -7.19 -13.49 -2.95
CA LYS A 108 -8.22 -13.79 -3.96
C LYS A 108 -7.64 -14.10 -5.34
N LEU A 109 -6.55 -13.44 -5.74
CA LEU A 109 -5.84 -13.69 -6.99
C LEU A 109 -5.31 -15.12 -7.14
N SER A 110 -5.06 -15.83 -6.02
CA SER A 110 -4.52 -17.19 -6.07
C SER A 110 -5.45 -18.19 -6.76
N SER A 111 -6.77 -17.95 -6.66
CA SER A 111 -7.84 -18.86 -7.07
C SER A 111 -8.94 -18.23 -7.91
N ASN A 112 -9.00 -16.89 -8.03
CA ASN A 112 -10.06 -16.18 -8.74
C ASN A 112 -9.50 -15.11 -9.68
N ASN A 113 -10.32 -14.72 -10.66
CA ASN A 113 -10.12 -13.46 -11.38
C ASN A 113 -10.49 -12.30 -10.47
N VAL A 114 -9.72 -11.22 -10.52
CA VAL A 114 -9.95 -10.02 -9.71
C VAL A 114 -10.02 -8.81 -10.62
N LEU A 115 -11.11 -8.06 -10.51
CA LEU A 115 -11.22 -6.73 -11.09
C LEU A 115 -10.97 -5.70 -9.99
N LEU A 116 -9.81 -5.06 -10.03
CA LEU A 116 -9.42 -4.01 -9.09
C LEU A 116 -9.69 -2.65 -9.71
N ILE A 117 -10.65 -1.92 -9.16
CA ILE A 117 -10.94 -0.53 -9.50
C ILE A 117 -10.25 0.33 -8.44
N THR A 118 -9.19 1.05 -8.81
CA THR A 118 -8.34 1.77 -7.85
C THR A 118 -7.90 3.13 -8.38
N ARG A 119 -7.54 4.04 -7.47
CA ARG A 119 -6.84 5.30 -7.81
C ARG A 119 -5.36 5.10 -8.13
N THR A 120 -4.83 3.92 -7.86
CA THR A 120 -3.41 3.60 -8.09
C THR A 120 -3.16 3.29 -9.56
N HIS A 121 -2.14 3.92 -10.14
CA HIS A 121 -1.78 3.72 -11.54
C HIS A 121 -1.50 2.22 -11.85
N PRO A 122 -2.00 1.66 -12.98
CA PRO A 122 -1.90 0.22 -13.27
C PRO A 122 -0.48 -0.34 -13.23
N LYS A 123 0.50 0.39 -13.78
CA LYS A 123 1.93 0.01 -13.71
C LYS A 123 2.43 -0.31 -12.29
N LEU A 124 1.98 0.44 -11.28
CA LEU A 124 2.35 0.19 -9.88
C LEU A 124 1.61 -1.01 -9.33
N VAL A 125 0.32 -1.13 -9.62
CA VAL A 125 -0.52 -2.26 -9.20
C VAL A 125 0.07 -3.59 -9.69
N PHE A 126 0.38 -3.69 -10.98
CA PHE A 126 0.99 -4.90 -11.55
C PHE A 126 2.37 -5.20 -10.97
N LYS A 127 3.16 -4.18 -10.64
CA LYS A 127 4.46 -4.34 -9.98
C LYS A 127 4.32 -4.88 -8.55
N ILE A 128 3.29 -4.46 -7.81
CA ILE A 128 3.02 -4.87 -6.43
C ILE A 128 2.53 -6.32 -6.39
N PHE A 129 1.48 -6.64 -7.15
CA PHE A 129 0.82 -7.94 -7.05
C PHE A 129 1.51 -9.04 -7.86
N ARG A 130 2.31 -8.67 -8.87
CA ARG A 130 3.09 -9.61 -9.70
C ARG A 130 2.25 -10.79 -10.18
N ASP A 131 1.13 -10.48 -10.81
CA ASP A 131 0.22 -11.51 -11.29
C ASP A 131 0.80 -12.26 -12.50
N SER A 132 1.38 -13.43 -12.23
CA SER A 132 1.93 -14.31 -13.27
C SER A 132 0.86 -15.07 -14.06
N LYS A 133 -0.39 -15.13 -13.58
CA LYS A 133 -1.46 -15.93 -14.18
C LYS A 133 -2.39 -15.12 -15.09
N GLY A 134 -2.33 -13.79 -15.04
CA GLY A 134 -3.20 -12.91 -15.83
C GLY A 134 -4.65 -12.88 -15.35
N HIS A 135 -4.86 -13.12 -14.05
CA HIS A 135 -6.16 -13.06 -13.39
C HIS A 135 -6.50 -11.66 -12.87
N LEU A 136 -5.56 -10.72 -12.86
CA LEU A 136 -5.72 -9.37 -12.38
C LEU A 136 -6.06 -8.41 -13.53
N ASN A 137 -7.29 -7.89 -13.51
CA ASN A 137 -7.71 -6.77 -14.34
C ASN A 137 -7.73 -5.49 -13.48
N VAL A 138 -7.22 -4.39 -14.02
CA VAL A 138 -7.09 -3.12 -13.28
C VAL A 138 -7.81 -2.01 -14.03
N VAL A 139 -8.71 -1.32 -13.35
CA VAL A 139 -9.34 -0.09 -13.82
C VAL A 139 -8.81 1.06 -12.97
N TRP A 140 -8.25 2.07 -13.64
CA TRP A 140 -7.66 3.22 -12.98
C TRP A 140 -8.64 4.38 -12.90
N LEU A 141 -9.06 4.75 -11.69
CA LEU A 141 -9.89 5.91 -11.46
C LEU A 141 -9.05 7.18 -11.58
N SER A 142 -9.19 7.89 -12.69
CA SER A 142 -8.38 9.07 -13.01
C SER A 142 -9.06 9.95 -14.05
N ASP A 143 -8.83 11.27 -13.96
CA ASP A 143 -9.21 12.24 -15.00
C ASP A 143 -8.22 12.25 -16.19
N VAL A 144 -7.06 11.60 -16.05
CA VAL A 144 -6.06 11.49 -17.13
C VAL A 144 -6.54 10.50 -18.18
N GLU A 145 -6.48 10.88 -19.46
CA GLU A 145 -6.76 9.97 -20.57
C GLU A 145 -5.69 8.88 -20.69
N ASP A 146 -6.08 7.63 -20.49
CA ASP A 146 -5.27 6.42 -20.65
C ASP A 146 -6.20 5.26 -21.04
N GLU A 147 -5.65 4.22 -21.65
CA GLU A 147 -6.43 3.05 -22.08
C GLU A 147 -7.12 2.34 -20.90
N ASN A 148 -6.50 2.33 -19.72
CA ASN A 148 -7.03 1.69 -18.53
C ASN A 148 -7.69 2.69 -17.57
N SER A 149 -7.74 3.98 -17.93
CA SER A 149 -8.35 4.98 -17.07
C SER A 149 -9.84 5.13 -17.32
N VAL A 150 -10.55 5.40 -16.24
CA VAL A 150 -11.95 5.77 -16.25
C VAL A 150 -12.13 6.98 -15.39
N ASN A 151 -12.75 8.01 -15.98
CA ASN A 151 -13.14 9.19 -15.24
C ASN A 151 -14.12 8.81 -14.12
N PRO A 152 -13.87 9.20 -12.86
CA PRO A 152 -14.74 8.87 -11.73
C PRO A 152 -16.18 9.40 -11.89
N ARG A 153 -16.40 10.47 -12.67
CA ARG A 153 -17.74 11.00 -12.99
C ARG A 153 -18.50 10.13 -13.99
N ALA A 154 -17.78 9.31 -14.75
CA ALA A 154 -18.35 8.44 -15.77
C ALA A 154 -18.79 7.09 -15.15
N LEU A 155 -19.65 7.12 -14.13
CA LEU A 155 -20.14 5.91 -13.45
C LEU A 155 -20.72 4.88 -14.43
N TYR A 156 -21.39 5.32 -15.50
CA TYR A 156 -21.91 4.44 -16.55
C TYR A 156 -20.82 3.60 -17.25
N ARG A 157 -19.60 4.13 -17.40
CA ARG A 157 -18.47 3.38 -17.97
C ARG A 157 -17.97 2.33 -16.99
N LEU A 158 -17.91 2.67 -15.69
CA LEU A 158 -17.57 1.70 -14.65
C LEU A 158 -18.61 0.58 -14.58
N GLU A 159 -19.91 0.90 -14.66
CA GLU A 159 -21.00 -0.08 -14.73
C GLU A 159 -20.79 -1.04 -15.92
N ALA A 160 -20.56 -0.51 -17.13
CA ALA A 160 -20.34 -1.31 -18.32
C ALA A 160 -19.08 -2.19 -18.25
N LEU A 161 -17.99 -1.69 -17.65
CA LEU A 161 -16.76 -2.48 -17.46
C LEU A 161 -16.97 -3.63 -16.47
N VAL A 162 -17.67 -3.38 -15.38
CA VAL A 162 -18.04 -4.42 -14.40
C VAL A 162 -18.93 -5.47 -15.06
N GLU A 163 -19.98 -5.06 -15.77
CA GLU A 163 -20.88 -5.96 -16.49
C GLU A 163 -20.11 -6.82 -17.51
N ASN A 164 -19.24 -6.20 -18.30
CA ASN A 164 -18.39 -6.90 -19.26
C ASN A 164 -17.46 -7.92 -18.60
N GLU A 165 -16.88 -7.62 -17.44
CA GLU A 165 -16.05 -8.59 -16.70
C GLU A 165 -16.88 -9.76 -16.18
N LEU A 166 -18.02 -9.47 -15.52
CA LEU A 166 -18.89 -10.48 -14.92
C LEU A 166 -19.57 -11.38 -15.97
N SER A 167 -19.87 -10.84 -17.15
CA SER A 167 -20.43 -11.61 -18.27
C SER A 167 -19.48 -12.67 -18.83
N LYS A 168 -18.17 -12.44 -18.73
CA LYS A 168 -17.14 -13.36 -19.24
C LYS A 168 -16.85 -14.48 -18.26
N ARG A 169 -16.81 -14.16 -16.96
CA ARG A 169 -16.41 -15.10 -15.91
C ARG A 169 -16.77 -14.58 -14.52
N ARG A 170 -16.94 -15.52 -13.59
CA ARG A 170 -16.98 -15.22 -12.16
C ARG A 170 -15.67 -14.53 -11.75
N SER A 171 -15.82 -13.36 -11.13
CA SER A 171 -14.72 -12.48 -10.74
C SER A 171 -14.96 -11.85 -9.38
N VAL A 172 -13.90 -11.56 -8.64
CA VAL A 172 -13.95 -10.79 -7.40
C VAL A 172 -13.77 -9.32 -7.74
N LEU A 173 -14.78 -8.50 -7.44
CA LEU A 173 -14.75 -7.06 -7.61
C LEU A 173 -14.14 -6.40 -6.38
N VAL A 174 -13.17 -5.52 -6.58
CA VAL A 174 -12.54 -4.78 -5.48
C VAL A 174 -12.52 -3.30 -5.82
N PHE A 175 -13.20 -2.50 -5.02
CA PHE A 175 -13.25 -1.04 -5.15
C PHE A 175 -12.30 -0.39 -4.14
N ASP A 176 -11.37 0.42 -4.63
CA ASP A 176 -10.41 1.18 -3.85
C ASP A 176 -10.43 2.66 -4.24
N GLY A 177 -10.81 3.51 -3.28
CA GLY A 177 -11.06 4.93 -3.52
C GLY A 177 -12.53 5.27 -3.73
N ILE A 178 -13.43 4.64 -2.98
CA ILE A 178 -14.86 4.98 -3.01
C ILE A 178 -15.11 6.43 -2.60
N GLU A 179 -14.23 6.99 -1.77
CA GLU A 179 -14.18 8.40 -1.38
C GLU A 179 -14.11 9.31 -2.60
N TYR A 180 -13.31 8.94 -3.60
CA TYR A 180 -13.17 9.74 -4.80
C TYR A 180 -14.46 9.72 -5.64
N LEU A 181 -15.12 8.57 -5.73
CA LEU A 181 -16.44 8.49 -6.38
C LEU A 181 -17.47 9.35 -5.65
N ILE A 182 -17.45 9.38 -4.32
CA ILE A 182 -18.35 10.23 -3.50
C ILE A 182 -18.05 11.72 -3.70
N ILE A 183 -16.78 12.11 -3.73
CA ILE A 183 -16.37 13.51 -3.97
C ILE A 183 -16.89 14.00 -5.33
N GLU A 184 -16.77 13.16 -6.36
CA GLU A 184 -17.09 13.55 -7.74
C GLU A 184 -18.58 13.44 -8.10
N ASN A 185 -19.31 12.49 -7.50
CA ASN A 185 -20.70 12.18 -7.87
C ASN A 185 -21.72 12.43 -6.75
N GLY A 186 -21.24 12.77 -5.56
CA GLY A 186 -22.04 12.81 -4.34
C GLY A 186 -22.39 11.41 -3.81
N LEU A 187 -22.71 11.35 -2.51
CA LEU A 187 -22.99 10.10 -1.82
C LEU A 187 -24.16 9.32 -2.45
N THR A 188 -25.26 9.99 -2.79
CA THR A 188 -26.44 9.33 -3.37
C THR A 188 -26.14 8.70 -4.73
N GLY A 189 -25.36 9.37 -5.58
CA GLY A 189 -24.94 8.83 -6.88
C GLY A 189 -24.12 7.56 -6.72
N THR A 190 -23.11 7.62 -5.85
CA THR A 190 -22.24 6.48 -5.53
C THR A 190 -23.01 5.31 -4.92
N LEU A 191 -23.94 5.56 -3.98
CA LEU A 191 -24.75 4.49 -3.37
C LEU A 191 -25.65 3.78 -4.39
N LYS A 192 -26.26 4.52 -5.33
CA LYS A 192 -27.06 3.91 -6.41
C LYS A 192 -26.18 3.04 -7.32
N PHE A 193 -24.99 3.54 -7.67
CA PHE A 193 -24.01 2.79 -8.45
C PHE A 193 -23.57 1.50 -7.73
N LEU A 194 -23.17 1.60 -6.45
CA LEU A 194 -22.77 0.44 -5.65
C LEU A 194 -23.89 -0.59 -5.53
N GLY A 195 -25.15 -0.15 -5.38
CA GLY A 195 -26.32 -1.04 -5.33
C GLY A 195 -26.48 -1.84 -6.61
N LYS A 196 -26.40 -1.18 -7.78
CA LYS A 196 -26.44 -1.87 -9.08
C LYS A 196 -25.29 -2.85 -9.24
N VAL A 197 -24.07 -2.44 -8.90
CA VAL A 197 -22.89 -3.31 -9.01
C VAL A 197 -23.01 -4.54 -8.10
N ARG A 198 -23.49 -4.36 -6.87
CA ARG A 198 -23.80 -5.47 -5.97
C ARG A 198 -24.81 -6.42 -6.59
N ASP A 199 -25.88 -5.91 -7.18
CA ASP A 199 -26.93 -6.73 -7.79
C ASP A 199 -26.37 -7.53 -8.98
N MET A 200 -25.54 -6.89 -9.82
CA MET A 200 -24.81 -7.59 -10.89
C MET A 200 -23.88 -8.67 -10.33
N ALA A 201 -23.08 -8.36 -9.30
CA ALA A 201 -22.19 -9.34 -8.68
C ALA A 201 -22.96 -10.54 -8.12
N ALA A 202 -24.09 -10.31 -7.45
CA ALA A 202 -24.94 -11.36 -6.91
C ALA A 202 -25.53 -12.26 -8.01
N LEU A 203 -25.95 -11.69 -9.15
CA LEU A 203 -26.47 -12.45 -10.30
C LEU A 203 -25.40 -13.37 -10.92
N HIS A 204 -24.13 -12.99 -10.85
CA HIS A 204 -23.01 -13.73 -11.43
C HIS A 204 -22.25 -14.61 -10.40
N ASP A 205 -22.79 -14.82 -9.20
CA ASP A 205 -22.13 -15.52 -8.07
C ASP A 205 -20.75 -14.91 -7.73
N SER A 206 -20.60 -13.61 -7.96
CA SER A 206 -19.36 -12.87 -7.80
C SER A 206 -19.29 -12.17 -6.45
N GLU A 207 -18.08 -12.08 -5.90
CA GLU A 207 -17.84 -11.38 -4.64
C GLU A 207 -17.50 -9.92 -4.90
N MET A 208 -17.94 -9.02 -4.02
CA MET A 208 -17.64 -7.59 -4.08
C MET A 208 -17.06 -7.12 -2.76
N TYR A 209 -15.96 -6.36 -2.85
CA TYR A 209 -15.29 -5.74 -1.73
C TYR A 209 -15.08 -4.25 -1.97
N ILE A 210 -15.18 -3.46 -0.91
CA ILE A 210 -14.93 -2.02 -0.90
C ILE A 210 -13.91 -1.71 0.19
N SER A 211 -12.79 -1.15 -0.25
CA SER A 211 -11.79 -0.49 0.58
C SER A 211 -12.39 0.76 1.20
N VAL A 212 -12.39 0.85 2.52
CA VAL A 212 -12.80 2.05 3.26
C VAL A 212 -11.61 2.59 4.05
N SER A 213 -11.46 3.91 4.02
CA SER A 213 -10.51 4.62 4.87
C SER A 213 -11.21 5.40 5.99
N ASP A 214 -10.43 5.87 6.95
CA ASP A 214 -10.89 6.75 8.04
C ASP A 214 -11.43 8.10 7.54
N ALA A 215 -11.24 8.42 6.26
CA ALA A 215 -11.82 9.62 5.64
C ALA A 215 -13.35 9.53 5.47
N LEU A 216 -13.93 8.33 5.50
CA LEU A 216 -15.39 8.15 5.48
C LEU A 216 -15.95 8.22 6.89
N GLY A 217 -16.87 9.16 7.11
CA GLY A 217 -17.60 9.25 8.37
C GLY A 217 -18.46 8.02 8.66
N PRO A 218 -18.88 7.85 9.93
CA PRO A 218 -19.65 6.69 10.36
C PRO A 218 -21.02 6.59 9.67
N LYS A 219 -21.61 7.73 9.29
CA LYS A 219 -22.90 7.79 8.57
C LYS A 219 -22.75 7.26 7.15
N GLU A 220 -21.71 7.68 6.43
CA GLU A 220 -21.41 7.22 5.07
C GLU A 220 -21.17 5.71 5.06
N GLN A 221 -20.35 5.22 6.00
CA GLN A 221 -20.08 3.79 6.14
C GLN A 221 -21.35 2.99 6.44
N ALA A 222 -22.23 3.48 7.32
CA ALA A 222 -23.50 2.81 7.62
C ALA A 222 -24.43 2.73 6.40
N LEU A 223 -24.48 3.79 5.60
CA LEU A 223 -25.26 3.80 4.36
C LEU A 223 -24.69 2.84 3.32
N ILE A 224 -23.36 2.78 3.17
CA ILE A 224 -22.69 1.81 2.30
C ILE A 224 -22.98 0.38 2.78
N ARG A 225 -22.86 0.08 4.09
CA ARG A 225 -23.21 -1.22 4.68
C ARG A 225 -24.61 -1.65 4.29
N ARG A 226 -25.57 -0.76 4.47
CA ARG A 226 -26.97 -1.01 4.13
C ARG A 226 -27.17 -1.28 2.64
N VAL A 227 -26.51 -0.52 1.76
CA VAL A 227 -26.54 -0.77 0.32
C VAL A 227 -25.89 -2.10 -0.04
N LEU A 228 -24.88 -2.55 0.68
CA LEU A 228 -24.27 -3.87 0.46
C LEU A 228 -25.07 -5.03 1.07
N GLY A 229 -26.21 -4.76 1.72
CA GLY A 229 -27.03 -5.79 2.36
C GLY A 229 -26.44 -6.32 3.68
N LEU A 230 -25.55 -5.55 4.30
CA LEU A 230 -24.94 -5.88 5.59
C LEU A 230 -25.82 -5.43 6.75
N PRO A 231 -25.85 -6.20 7.86
CA PRO A 231 -26.61 -5.85 9.06
C PRO A 231 -26.09 -4.57 9.74
#